data_AF-A0A4Y1WWD2-F1
#
_entry.id   AF-A0A4Y1WWD2-F1
#
_cell.length_a   1.000
_cell.length_b   1.000
_cell.length_c   1.000
_cell.angle_alpha   90.00
_cell.angle_beta   90.00
_cell.angle_gamma   90.00
#
_symmetry.space_group_name_H-M   'P 1'
#
loop_
_entity.id
_entity.type
_entity.pdbx_description
1 polymer ?
#
loop_
_entity_poly.entity_id
_entity_poly.type
_entity_poly.pdbx_seq_one_letter_code
_entity_poly.pdbx_strand_id
1 'polypeptide(L)'
;MVAEVNKIIAGELLNHRSVVIPGVGMLYVAHRGARRLSRQKIAAPRNEIDFRPSEEGVSLVELIRRAAGCDEAQAQAVFGRWLAKTREDEVLTLEGIGILRHRAFTSEPAFAAQLNPAGEEVVTLQPRMNRAVVAIAVAAIVVAVAVFGYIEFAPKSVSRFAAQAEKSNVERPKASSGSAEDGVSAAAVATGGERSTEESAAGPDGAAGPDRPAGATASAEIPQAASAQPTVATASTEVPQTTSARPAATPQPASERMQSGWCYVVFGVFSTEENAARCREQLLREAPSLAVGVYPFGAKYMVSLFAAQDRGVCERFAREHRSAWPDLWIYAKK
;
A
#
# COMPACT_ATOMS: atom_id res chain seq x y z
N MET A 1 27.70 24.08 -26.63
CA MET A 1 26.72 23.41 -27.53
C MET A 1 26.44 21.97 -27.11
N VAL A 2 27.36 20.99 -27.22
CA VAL A 2 27.01 19.58 -26.89
C VAL A 2 26.59 19.38 -25.44
N ALA A 3 27.38 19.92 -24.51
CA ALA A 3 27.06 19.88 -23.08
C ALA A 3 25.77 20.63 -22.72
N GLU A 4 25.34 21.63 -23.50
CA GLU A 4 24.09 22.36 -23.24
C GLU A 4 22.87 21.52 -23.61
N VAL A 5 22.91 20.84 -24.77
CA VAL A 5 21.85 19.91 -25.16
C VAL A 5 21.76 18.75 -24.18
N ASN A 6 22.89 18.20 -23.74
CA ASN A 6 22.90 17.16 -22.71
C ASN A 6 22.29 17.65 -21.39
N LYS A 7 22.56 18.91 -20.98
CA LYS A 7 21.92 19.49 -19.79
C LYS A 7 20.40 19.61 -19.92
N ILE A 8 19.89 19.94 -21.10
CA ILE A 8 18.45 19.99 -21.36
C ILE A 8 17.84 18.58 -21.20
N ILE A 9 18.46 17.57 -21.82
CA ILE A 9 18.01 16.17 -21.71
C ILE A 9 18.06 15.71 -20.24
N ALA A 10 19.18 15.96 -19.55
CA ALA A 10 19.37 15.63 -18.15
C ALA A 10 18.29 16.28 -17.28
N GLY A 11 18.02 17.57 -17.48
CA GLY A 11 16.98 18.29 -16.75
C GLY A 11 15.59 17.72 -16.96
N GLU A 12 15.22 17.35 -18.19
CA GLU A 12 13.93 16.74 -18.47
C GLU A 12 13.80 15.35 -17.82
N LEU A 13 14.84 14.53 -17.89
CA LEU A 13 14.85 13.20 -17.26
C LEU A 13 14.82 13.29 -15.74
N LEU A 14 15.56 14.22 -15.12
CA LEU A 14 15.52 14.44 -13.67
C LEU A 14 14.14 14.92 -13.18
N ASN A 15 13.38 15.61 -14.04
CA ASN A 15 11.99 16.00 -13.77
C ASN A 15 10.97 14.89 -14.08
N HIS A 16 11.42 13.65 -14.31
CA HIS A 16 10.58 12.51 -14.70
C HIS A 16 9.78 12.73 -15.99
N ARG A 17 10.24 13.61 -16.88
CA ARG A 17 9.64 13.85 -18.20
C ARG A 17 10.34 12.99 -19.26
N SER A 18 9.61 12.68 -20.32
CA SER A 18 10.13 11.94 -21.47
C SER A 18 10.68 12.90 -22.53
N VAL A 19 11.79 12.52 -23.15
CA VAL A 19 12.44 13.25 -24.25
C VAL A 19 12.40 12.38 -25.50
N VAL A 20 11.91 12.93 -26.61
CA VAL A 20 11.99 12.28 -27.92
C VAL A 20 13.21 12.81 -28.66
N ILE A 21 14.10 11.93 -29.07
CA ILE A 21 15.26 12.23 -29.92
C ILE A 21 14.88 11.81 -31.35
N PRO A 22 14.62 12.78 -32.26
CA PRO A 22 14.21 12.46 -33.64
C PRO A 22 15.19 11.51 -34.33
N GLY A 23 14.68 10.46 -34.98
CA GLY A 23 15.51 9.46 -35.67
C GLY A 23 16.28 8.50 -34.75
N VAL A 24 16.07 8.56 -33.43
CA VAL A 24 16.62 7.61 -32.45
C VAL A 24 15.47 6.97 -31.66
N GLY A 25 14.62 7.77 -31.02
CA GLY A 25 13.49 7.31 -30.21
C GLY A 25 13.34 8.10 -28.91
N MET A 26 12.51 7.60 -28.01
CA MET A 26 12.15 8.23 -26.73
C MET A 26 13.00 7.68 -25.58
N LEU A 27 13.55 8.58 -24.77
CA LEU A 27 14.10 8.30 -23.45
C LEU A 27 13.09 8.74 -22.39
N TYR A 28 12.80 7.87 -21.43
CA TYR A 28 11.88 8.17 -20.34
C TYR A 28 12.37 7.53 -19.04
N VAL A 29 11.89 8.06 -17.92
CA VAL A 29 12.18 7.48 -16.61
C VAL A 29 11.13 6.44 -16.26
N ALA A 30 11.54 5.18 -16.19
CA ALA A 30 10.72 4.07 -15.74
C ALA A 30 10.89 3.89 -14.23
N HIS A 31 9.77 3.88 -13.50
CA HIS A 31 9.78 3.51 -12.09
C HIS A 31 9.82 1.99 -11.95
N ARG A 32 10.90 1.45 -11.37
CA ARG A 32 11.03 0.05 -11.00
C ARG A 32 10.69 -0.07 -9.51
N GLY A 33 9.58 -0.76 -9.22
CA GLY A 33 9.18 -1.04 -7.84
C GLY A 33 10.22 -1.89 -7.09
N ALA A 34 10.06 -1.98 -5.78
CA ALA A 34 10.95 -2.76 -4.93
C ALA A 34 11.04 -4.21 -5.42
N ARG A 35 12.24 -4.67 -5.75
CA ARG A 35 12.48 -6.04 -6.23
C ARG A 35 13.10 -6.87 -5.13
N ARG A 36 12.48 -8.00 -4.80
CA ARG A 36 13.05 -8.95 -3.84
C ARG A 36 14.29 -9.62 -4.47
N LEU A 37 15.47 -9.31 -3.96
CA LEU A 37 16.75 -9.89 -4.39
C LEU A 37 16.99 -11.26 -3.75
N SER A 38 16.54 -11.45 -2.50
CA SER A 38 16.67 -12.72 -1.76
C SER A 38 15.60 -12.83 -0.67
N ARG A 39 15.55 -13.97 0.05
CA ARG A 39 14.62 -14.17 1.19
C ARG A 39 14.69 -13.03 2.21
N GLN A 40 15.87 -12.42 2.39
CA GLN A 40 16.16 -11.38 3.38
C GLN A 40 16.62 -10.03 2.78
N LYS A 41 16.67 -9.88 1.45
CA LYS A 41 17.15 -8.66 0.80
C LYS A 41 16.12 -8.16 -0.20
N ILE A 42 15.70 -6.92 -0.05
CA ILE A 42 14.80 -6.23 -0.98
C ILE A 42 15.58 -5.03 -1.54
N ALA A 43 15.64 -4.92 -2.87
CA ALA A 43 16.09 -3.71 -3.53
C ALA A 43 15.00 -2.65 -3.36
N ALA A 44 15.39 -1.45 -2.92
CA ALA A 44 14.49 -0.31 -2.84
C ALA A 44 13.89 0.02 -4.23
N PRO A 45 12.69 0.64 -4.28
CA PRO A 45 12.15 1.18 -5.52
C PRO A 45 13.16 2.16 -6.13
N ARG A 46 13.43 2.02 -7.43
CA ARG A 46 14.40 2.85 -8.14
C ARG A 46 13.86 3.30 -9.47
N ASN A 47 14.29 4.47 -9.88
CA ASN A 47 14.04 5.07 -11.17
C ASN A 47 15.20 4.71 -12.09
N GLU A 48 14.88 4.18 -13.28
CA GLU A 48 15.85 3.86 -14.31
C GLU A 48 15.46 4.59 -15.60
N ILE A 49 16.43 5.00 -16.41
CA ILE A 49 16.14 5.50 -17.75
C ILE A 49 15.95 4.28 -18.63
N ASP A 50 14.82 4.24 -19.33
CA ASP A 50 14.50 3.22 -20.31
C ASP A 50 14.31 3.86 -21.68
N PHE A 51 14.48 3.06 -22.73
CA PHE A 51 14.40 3.50 -24.11
C PHE A 51 13.21 2.85 -24.82
N ARG A 52 12.47 3.65 -25.58
CA ARG A 52 11.39 3.17 -26.45
C ARG A 52 11.59 3.72 -27.86
N PRO A 53 11.53 2.90 -28.91
CA PRO A 53 11.54 3.38 -30.30
C PRO A 53 10.16 3.97 -30.66
N SER A 54 9.83 5.12 -30.07
CA SER A 54 8.62 5.89 -30.33
C SER A 54 8.99 7.36 -30.53
N GLU A 55 8.23 8.06 -31.37
CA GLU A 55 8.33 9.51 -31.56
C GLU A 55 7.19 10.27 -30.87
N GLU A 56 6.39 9.58 -30.04
CA GLU A 56 5.33 10.19 -29.25
C GLU A 56 5.91 10.96 -28.05
N GLY A 57 5.75 12.29 -28.04
CA GLY A 57 6.14 13.13 -26.93
C GLY A 57 6.73 14.46 -27.36
N VAL A 58 7.40 15.14 -26.43
CA VAL A 58 8.08 16.41 -26.71
C VAL A 58 9.41 16.12 -27.38
N SER A 59 9.60 16.68 -28.58
CA SER A 59 10.84 16.53 -29.34
C SER A 59 11.98 17.33 -28.69
N LEU A 60 13.20 16.80 -28.79
CA LEU A 60 14.41 17.48 -28.35
C LEU A 60 14.60 18.82 -29.06
N VAL A 61 14.16 18.93 -30.31
CA VAL A 61 14.21 20.17 -31.09
C VAL A 61 13.34 21.25 -30.45
N GLU A 62 12.12 20.91 -30.02
CA GLU A 62 11.23 21.83 -29.32
C GLU A 62 11.80 22.24 -27.95
N LEU A 63 12.48 21.31 -27.26
CA LEU A 63 13.14 21.61 -25.99
C LEU A 63 14.34 22.55 -26.17
N ILE A 64 15.13 22.37 -27.23
CA ILE A 64 16.22 23.30 -27.59
C ILE A 64 15.63 24.67 -27.93
N ARG A 65 14.55 24.72 -28.71
CA ARG A 65 13.85 25.96 -29.06
C ARG A 65 13.40 26.71 -27.81
N ARG A 66 12.78 26.01 -26.85
CA ARG A 66 12.33 26.59 -25.58
C ARG A 66 13.48 27.06 -24.70
N ALA A 67 14.56 26.28 -24.61
CA ALA A 67 15.70 26.60 -23.75
C ALA A 67 16.57 27.74 -24.29
N ALA A 68 16.78 27.79 -25.61
CA ALA A 68 17.62 28.79 -26.27
C ALA A 68 16.83 30.01 -26.79
N GLY A 69 15.50 29.95 -26.82
CA GLY A 69 14.65 31.02 -27.36
C GLY A 69 14.82 31.26 -28.86
N CYS A 70 15.28 30.26 -29.60
CA CYS A 70 15.58 30.36 -31.03
C CYS A 70 14.40 29.95 -31.92
N ASP A 71 14.53 30.14 -33.23
CA ASP A 71 13.59 29.62 -34.22
C ASP A 71 13.78 28.10 -34.45
N GLU A 72 12.80 27.47 -35.10
CA GLU A 72 12.80 26.01 -35.34
C GLU A 72 13.97 25.56 -36.23
N ALA A 73 14.35 26.36 -37.23
CA ALA A 73 15.45 26.03 -38.14
C ALA A 73 16.81 26.05 -37.43
N GLN A 74 17.03 27.02 -36.55
CA GLN A 74 18.20 27.12 -35.70
C GLN A 74 18.27 25.98 -34.68
N ALA A 75 17.14 25.66 -34.04
CA ALA A 75 17.05 24.52 -33.12
C ALA A 75 17.38 23.20 -33.84
N GLN A 76 16.85 23.00 -35.04
CA GLN A 76 17.15 21.84 -35.89
C GLN A 76 18.64 21.78 -36.28
N ALA A 77 19.25 22.91 -36.61
CA ALA A 77 20.67 22.97 -36.94
C ALA A 77 21.57 22.66 -35.72
N VAL A 78 21.19 23.13 -34.53
CA VAL A 78 21.86 22.78 -33.26
C VAL A 78 21.72 21.29 -32.97
N PHE A 79 20.52 20.75 -33.12
CA PHE A 79 20.25 19.31 -32.96
C PHE A 79 21.09 18.48 -33.93
N GLY A 80 21.13 18.81 -35.22
CA GLY A 80 21.92 18.08 -36.21
C GLY A 80 23.42 18.08 -35.90
N ARG A 81 23.97 19.23 -35.48
CA ARG A 81 25.38 19.33 -35.06
C ARG A 81 25.68 18.56 -33.78
N TRP A 82 24.72 18.52 -32.85
CA TRP A 82 24.83 17.74 -31.63
C TRP A 82 24.80 16.24 -31.94
N LEU A 83 23.81 15.79 -32.72
CA LEU A 83 23.64 14.38 -33.07
C LEU A 83 24.85 13.84 -33.83
N ALA A 84 25.42 14.62 -34.74
CA ALA A 84 26.64 14.23 -35.47
C ALA A 84 27.88 14.06 -34.56
N LYS A 85 27.86 14.61 -33.34
CA LYS A 85 28.97 14.50 -32.38
C LYS A 85 28.72 13.45 -31.29
N THR A 86 27.46 13.21 -30.92
CA THR A 86 27.11 12.27 -29.85
C THR A 86 26.75 10.88 -30.36
N ARG A 87 26.37 10.76 -31.64
CA ARG A 87 26.07 9.48 -32.28
C ARG A 87 27.28 8.98 -33.07
N GLU A 88 27.82 7.85 -32.65
CA GLU A 88 28.80 7.06 -33.39
C GLU A 88 28.14 5.75 -33.80
N ASP A 89 27.84 5.60 -35.10
CA ASP A 89 27.13 4.45 -35.68
C ASP A 89 25.79 4.13 -34.97
N GLU A 90 25.78 3.04 -34.20
CA GLU A 90 24.64 2.51 -33.43
C GLU A 90 24.71 2.85 -31.93
N VAL A 91 25.68 3.67 -31.52
CA VAL A 91 25.91 4.09 -30.14
C VAL A 91 25.64 5.60 -30.01
N LEU A 92 24.74 5.97 -29.11
CA LEU A 92 24.51 7.37 -28.74
C LEU A 92 25.07 7.60 -27.33
N THR A 93 26.13 8.40 -27.26
CA THR A 93 26.82 8.72 -26.00
C THR A 93 26.34 10.08 -25.49
N LEU A 94 25.69 10.06 -24.34
CA LEU A 94 25.22 11.24 -23.62
C LEU A 94 26.12 11.48 -22.42
N GLU A 95 27.17 12.28 -22.59
CA GLU A 95 28.10 12.63 -21.50
C GLU A 95 27.36 13.15 -20.27
N GLY A 96 27.63 12.54 -19.11
CA GLY A 96 27.00 12.90 -17.84
C GLY A 96 25.61 12.28 -17.61
N ILE A 97 25.09 11.47 -18.55
CA ILE A 97 23.77 10.85 -18.47
C ILE A 97 23.86 9.33 -18.68
N GLY A 98 24.53 8.88 -19.74
CA GLY A 98 24.61 7.47 -20.10
C GLY A 98 24.87 7.19 -21.57
N ILE A 99 24.85 5.91 -21.92
CA ILE A 99 25.13 5.41 -23.28
C ILE A 99 23.94 4.57 -23.75
N LEU A 100 23.37 4.91 -24.90
CA LEU A 100 22.36 4.11 -25.58
C LEU A 100 23.04 3.24 -26.64
N ARG A 101 22.90 1.92 -26.52
CA ARG A 101 23.47 0.94 -27.46
C ARG A 101 22.47 -0.17 -27.74
N HIS A 102 22.20 -0.46 -29.01
CA HIS A 102 21.25 -1.52 -29.43
C HIS A 102 19.89 -1.46 -28.69
N ARG A 103 19.34 -0.24 -28.52
CA ARG A 103 18.08 0.03 -27.76
C ARG A 103 18.14 -0.23 -26.26
N ALA A 104 19.30 -0.56 -25.69
CA ALA A 104 19.50 -0.62 -24.25
C ALA A 104 20.20 0.65 -23.78
N PHE A 105 19.58 1.37 -22.84
CA PHE A 105 20.17 2.54 -22.22
C PHE A 105 20.94 2.15 -20.96
N THR A 106 22.20 2.53 -20.88
CA THR A 106 23.04 2.35 -19.70
C THR A 106 23.28 3.71 -19.06
N SER A 107 22.59 4.00 -17.96
CA SER A 107 22.77 5.24 -17.22
C SER A 107 24.15 5.33 -16.58
N GLU A 108 24.74 6.51 -16.59
CA GLU A 108 25.98 6.79 -15.89
C GLU A 108 25.75 6.77 -14.37
N PRO A 109 26.66 6.20 -13.55
CA PRO A 109 26.46 6.08 -12.10
C PRO A 109 26.18 7.42 -11.40
N ALA A 110 26.85 8.49 -11.80
CA ALA A 110 26.66 9.81 -11.23
C ALA A 110 25.25 10.37 -11.50
N PHE A 111 24.72 10.11 -12.70
CA PHE A 111 23.37 10.51 -13.07
C PHE A 111 22.32 9.63 -12.39
N ALA A 112 22.55 8.32 -12.34
CA ALA A 112 21.68 7.36 -11.66
C ALA A 112 21.52 7.70 -10.16
N ALA A 113 22.57 8.19 -9.51
CA ALA A 113 22.54 8.68 -8.14
C ALA A 113 21.68 9.95 -7.99
N GLN A 114 21.70 10.87 -8.96
CA GLN A 114 20.82 12.05 -8.95
C GLN A 114 19.35 11.68 -9.18
N LEU A 115 19.09 10.68 -10.01
CA LEU A 115 17.75 10.17 -10.27
C LEU A 115 17.17 9.38 -9.07
N ASN A 116 18.04 8.89 -8.19
CA ASN A 116 17.70 8.09 -7.01
C ASN A 116 18.37 8.64 -5.75
N PRO A 117 17.98 9.84 -5.28
CA PRO A 117 18.62 10.46 -4.11
C PRO A 117 18.40 9.68 -2.81
N ALA A 118 17.41 8.78 -2.77
CA ALA A 118 17.17 7.87 -1.65
C ALA A 118 18.21 6.74 -1.53
N GLY A 119 19.13 6.59 -2.50
CA GLY A 119 20.25 5.66 -2.45
C GLY A 119 19.91 4.23 -2.90
N GLU A 120 20.96 3.44 -3.18
CA GLU A 120 20.90 2.00 -3.49
C GLU A 120 20.86 1.15 -2.20
N GLU A 121 20.17 1.64 -1.16
CA GLU A 121 20.20 0.98 0.14
C GLU A 121 19.34 -0.30 0.08
N VAL A 122 20.02 -1.43 -0.07
CA VAL A 122 19.41 -2.75 0.04
C VAL A 122 18.92 -2.92 1.48
N VAL A 123 17.62 -2.77 1.68
CA VAL A 123 17.00 -2.98 2.99
C VAL A 123 17.16 -4.46 3.35
N THR A 124 18.02 -4.71 4.33
CA THR A 124 18.15 -6.03 4.94
C THR A 124 16.98 -6.23 5.88
N LEU A 125 16.12 -7.19 5.56
CA LEU A 125 15.05 -7.58 6.46
C LEU A 125 15.70 -8.33 7.63
N GLN A 126 15.68 -7.74 8.82
CA GLN A 126 16.11 -8.46 10.01
C GLN A 126 15.30 -9.75 10.16
N PRO A 127 15.95 -10.90 10.42
CA PRO A 127 15.24 -12.15 10.67
C PRO A 127 14.34 -11.96 11.90
N ARG A 128 13.03 -11.83 11.67
CA ARG A 128 12.05 -11.84 12.75
C ARG A 128 11.91 -13.28 13.22
N MET A 129 12.78 -13.70 14.13
CA MET A 129 12.57 -14.98 14.82
C MET A 129 11.27 -14.86 15.61
N ASN A 130 10.30 -15.69 15.25
CA ASN A 130 8.98 -15.64 15.87
C ASN A 130 9.14 -15.94 17.38
N ARG A 131 8.73 -15.01 18.24
CA ARG A 131 8.80 -15.18 19.71
C ARG A 131 8.11 -16.47 20.16
N ALA A 132 7.08 -16.91 19.43
CA ALA A 132 6.43 -18.20 19.67
C ALA A 132 7.39 -19.38 19.47
N VAL A 133 8.23 -19.36 18.43
CA VAL A 133 9.23 -20.42 18.18
C VAL A 133 10.30 -20.44 19.26
N VAL A 134 10.74 -19.27 19.72
CA VAL A 134 11.68 -19.17 20.86
C VAL A 134 11.04 -19.69 22.14
N ALA A 135 9.77 -19.34 22.40
CA ALA A 135 9.04 -19.82 23.57
C ALA A 135 8.86 -21.36 23.54
N ILE A 136 8.56 -21.93 22.38
CA ILE A 136 8.46 -23.39 22.19
C ILE A 136 9.82 -24.05 22.45
N ALA A 137 10.92 -23.49 21.93
CA ALA A 137 12.26 -24.02 22.17
C ALA A 137 12.64 -23.97 23.67
N VAL A 138 12.33 -22.86 24.36
CA VAL A 138 12.57 -22.74 25.81
C VAL A 138 11.71 -23.73 26.60
N ALA A 139 10.43 -23.88 26.26
CA ALA A 139 9.54 -24.84 26.91
C ALA A 139 10.06 -26.27 26.74
N ALA A 140 10.54 -26.64 25.55
CA ALA A 140 11.14 -27.95 25.30
C ALA A 140 12.39 -28.20 26.17
N ILE A 141 13.25 -27.19 26.35
CA ILE A 141 14.42 -27.29 27.23
C ILE A 141 13.98 -27.48 28.70
N VAL A 142 12.99 -26.72 29.17
CA VAL A 142 12.47 -26.85 30.54
C VAL A 142 11.88 -28.24 30.79
N VAL A 143 11.10 -28.76 29.84
CA VAL A 143 10.54 -30.12 29.92
C VAL A 143 11.66 -31.16 29.96
N ALA A 144 12.68 -31.03 29.11
CA ALA A 144 13.82 -31.96 29.12
C ALA A 144 14.57 -31.94 30.47
N VAL A 145 14.79 -30.76 31.06
CA VAL A 145 15.43 -30.64 32.38
C VAL A 145 14.55 -31.22 33.49
N ALA A 146 13.24 -31.00 33.45
CA ALA A 146 12.30 -31.55 34.44
C ALA A 146 12.23 -33.08 34.35
N VAL A 147 12.15 -33.64 33.15
CA VAL A 147 12.14 -35.09 32.91
C VAL A 147 13.46 -35.71 33.34
N PHE A 148 14.60 -35.09 32.98
CA PHE A 148 15.91 -35.56 33.39
C PHE A 148 16.08 -35.53 34.92
N GLY A 149 15.67 -34.43 35.55
CA GLY A 149 15.67 -34.31 37.01
C GLY A 149 14.76 -35.34 37.70
N TYR A 150 13.58 -35.63 37.12
CA TYR A 150 12.68 -36.65 37.65
C TYR A 150 13.28 -38.06 37.55
N ILE A 151 13.87 -38.43 36.42
CA ILE A 151 14.49 -39.75 36.22
C ILE A 151 15.69 -39.95 37.18
N GLU A 152 16.51 -38.92 37.40
CA GLU A 152 17.68 -39.01 38.29
C GLU A 152 17.35 -38.90 39.79
N PHE A 153 16.30 -38.15 40.16
CA PHE A 153 15.97 -37.82 41.55
C PHE A 153 14.84 -38.65 42.15
N ALA A 154 13.92 -39.19 41.35
CA ALA A 154 12.86 -40.09 41.82
C ALA A 154 13.40 -41.37 42.49
N PRO A 155 14.40 -42.11 41.95
CA PRO A 155 14.88 -43.33 42.61
C PRO A 155 15.61 -43.07 43.93
N LYS A 156 16.25 -41.89 44.09
CA LYS A 156 16.99 -41.52 45.31
C LYS A 156 16.08 -41.01 46.44
N SER A 157 14.94 -40.40 46.11
CA SER A 157 13.98 -39.86 47.09
C SER A 157 13.04 -40.94 47.63
N VAL A 158 12.52 -41.84 46.78
CA VAL A 158 11.69 -42.97 47.22
C VAL A 158 12.44 -43.88 48.21
N SER A 159 13.75 -44.06 48.01
CA SER A 159 14.62 -44.83 48.93
C SER A 159 14.72 -44.21 50.33
N ARG A 160 14.65 -42.87 50.46
CA ARG A 160 14.68 -42.19 51.77
C ARG A 160 13.31 -42.19 52.46
N PHE A 161 12.23 -42.09 51.70
CA PHE A 161 10.87 -42.19 52.28
C PHE A 161 10.54 -43.61 52.72
N ALA A 162 10.98 -44.64 52.00
CA ALA A 162 10.85 -46.04 52.42
C ALA A 162 11.67 -46.32 53.71
N ALA A 163 12.89 -45.81 53.82
CA ALA A 163 13.73 -45.97 55.01
C ALA A 163 13.22 -45.20 56.25
N GLN A 164 12.39 -44.16 56.06
CA GLN A 164 11.81 -43.40 57.17
C GLN A 164 10.50 -44.02 57.69
N ALA A 165 9.76 -44.74 56.84
CA ALA A 165 8.55 -45.49 57.23
C ALA A 165 8.88 -46.72 58.09
N GLU A 166 10.07 -47.31 57.94
CA GLU A 166 10.49 -48.48 58.73
C GLU A 166 10.91 -48.12 60.17
N LYS A 167 11.29 -46.86 60.42
CA LYS A 167 11.72 -46.39 61.76
C LYS A 167 10.58 -45.88 62.65
N SER A 168 9.36 -45.68 62.13
CA SER A 168 8.24 -45.17 62.92
C SER A 168 7.26 -46.25 63.42
N ASN A 169 7.56 -47.54 63.22
CA ASN A 169 6.66 -48.65 63.59
C ASN A 169 7.22 -49.57 64.70
N VAL A 170 7.90 -48.98 65.69
CA VAL A 170 8.10 -49.58 67.01
C VAL A 170 7.78 -48.49 68.02
N GLU A 171 6.51 -48.36 68.39
CA GLU A 171 6.04 -48.39 69.78
C GLU A 171 4.53 -48.11 69.80
N ARG A 172 3.74 -49.14 70.08
CA ARG A 172 2.35 -49.02 70.54
C ARG A 172 2.34 -49.63 71.94
N PRO A 173 1.64 -49.06 72.94
CA PRO A 173 0.28 -49.57 73.18
C PRO A 173 -0.75 -48.60 73.82
N LYS A 174 -2.03 -48.86 73.48
CA LYS A 174 -3.30 -48.90 74.28
C LYS A 174 -3.65 -47.75 75.26
N ALA A 175 -4.90 -47.31 75.44
CA ALA A 175 -6.22 -47.84 75.07
C ALA A 175 -7.36 -46.80 75.25
N SER A 176 -8.50 -47.13 74.63
CA SER A 176 -9.90 -46.97 75.09
C SER A 176 -10.71 -45.70 74.81
N SER A 177 -11.70 -45.91 73.93
CA SER A 177 -13.14 -45.59 74.04
C SER A 177 -13.62 -44.12 74.03
N GLY A 178 -14.54 -43.84 73.09
CA GLY A 178 -15.40 -42.65 73.12
C GLY A 178 -16.11 -42.42 71.78
N SER A 179 -17.43 -42.48 71.80
CA SER A 179 -18.39 -42.49 70.68
C SER A 179 -18.61 -41.14 69.96
N ALA A 180 -19.30 -41.23 68.82
CA ALA A 180 -20.21 -40.24 68.18
C ALA A 180 -19.77 -39.59 66.85
N GLU A 181 -20.22 -40.21 65.76
CA GLU A 181 -21.15 -39.77 64.69
C GLU A 181 -20.93 -38.46 63.88
N ASP A 182 -21.33 -38.59 62.60
CA ASP A 182 -21.71 -37.59 61.59
C ASP A 182 -20.61 -36.70 60.95
N GLY A 183 -20.49 -36.55 59.63
CA GLY A 183 -21.32 -37.04 58.52
C GLY A 183 -20.78 -36.56 57.16
N VAL A 184 -21.26 -37.20 56.09
CA VAL A 184 -21.38 -36.71 54.69
C VAL A 184 -20.06 -36.43 53.93
N SER A 185 -19.59 -37.31 53.04
CA SER A 185 -20.00 -37.52 51.61
C SER A 185 -19.93 -36.23 50.76
N ALA A 186 -19.41 -36.17 49.53
CA ALA A 186 -19.11 -37.16 48.50
C ALA A 186 -18.04 -36.57 47.55
N ALA A 187 -17.07 -37.38 47.08
CA ALA A 187 -17.01 -37.98 45.74
C ALA A 187 -16.75 -36.98 44.60
N ALA A 188 -15.57 -36.93 43.98
CA ALA A 188 -14.91 -37.94 43.14
C ALA A 188 -15.34 -37.88 41.65
N VAL A 189 -14.33 -37.52 40.81
CA VAL A 189 -13.88 -38.24 39.61
C VAL A 189 -14.85 -38.36 38.42
N ALA A 190 -14.43 -37.88 37.24
CA ALA A 190 -14.18 -38.76 36.08
C ALA A 190 -13.60 -38.02 34.87
N THR A 191 -12.59 -38.68 34.31
CA THR A 191 -11.84 -38.41 33.08
C THR A 191 -12.42 -39.27 31.93
N GLY A 192 -12.19 -38.84 30.69
CA GLY A 192 -12.26 -39.69 29.48
C GLY A 192 -13.26 -39.13 28.46
N GLY A 193 -13.03 -39.13 27.16
CA GLY A 193 -12.03 -39.77 26.31
C GLY A 193 -12.47 -39.55 24.86
N GLU A 194 -11.52 -39.70 23.94
CA GLU A 194 -11.52 -39.39 22.51
C GLU A 194 -12.66 -40.01 21.66
N ARG A 195 -12.98 -39.41 20.49
CA ARG A 195 -12.50 -39.81 19.14
C ARG A 195 -13.53 -39.59 18.01
N SER A 196 -13.05 -38.91 16.96
CA SER A 196 -13.26 -38.97 15.49
C SER A 196 -14.63 -39.18 14.79
N THR A 197 -14.62 -38.61 13.57
CA THR A 197 -15.07 -39.09 12.24
C THR A 197 -16.40 -38.61 11.65
N GLU A 198 -16.23 -37.74 10.64
CA GLU A 198 -16.79 -37.72 9.26
C GLU A 198 -18.30 -37.70 8.95
N GLU A 199 -18.57 -37.28 7.69
CA GLU A 199 -19.81 -37.37 6.89
C GLU A 199 -20.69 -36.10 6.88
N SER A 200 -21.26 -35.58 5.78
CA SER A 200 -21.00 -35.52 4.33
C SER A 200 -22.13 -34.63 3.74
N ALA A 201 -21.86 -34.02 2.57
CA ALA A 201 -22.77 -33.63 1.49
C ALA A 201 -24.04 -32.76 1.74
N ALA A 202 -24.18 -31.68 0.97
CA ALA A 202 -25.01 -31.66 -0.27
C ALA A 202 -25.46 -30.22 -0.64
N GLY A 203 -25.21 -29.80 -1.89
CA GLY A 203 -25.90 -28.69 -2.54
C GLY A 203 -27.35 -29.06 -2.93
N PRO A 204 -28.06 -28.21 -3.69
CA PRO A 204 -27.82 -28.23 -5.14
C PRO A 204 -27.94 -26.88 -5.88
N ASP A 205 -27.52 -26.98 -7.14
CA ASP A 205 -27.60 -26.08 -8.29
C ASP A 205 -29.00 -25.59 -8.69
N GLY A 206 -29.00 -24.51 -9.46
CA GLY A 206 -30.14 -24.05 -10.27
C GLY A 206 -29.71 -23.01 -11.30
N ALA A 207 -29.31 -23.47 -12.49
CA ALA A 207 -28.96 -22.69 -13.67
C ALA A 207 -30.18 -22.14 -14.43
N ALA A 208 -30.04 -21.00 -15.12
CA ALA A 208 -30.68 -20.71 -16.41
C ALA A 208 -30.23 -19.33 -16.96
N GLY A 209 -29.61 -19.30 -18.16
CA GLY A 209 -29.75 -18.17 -19.10
C GLY A 209 -31.12 -18.24 -19.81
N PRO A 210 -31.49 -17.34 -20.74
CA PRO A 210 -30.64 -16.90 -21.85
C PRO A 210 -30.90 -15.43 -22.34
N ASP A 211 -30.33 -15.13 -23.51
CA ASP A 211 -30.79 -14.18 -24.55
C ASP A 211 -30.18 -12.78 -24.70
N ARG A 212 -29.54 -12.64 -25.86
CA ARG A 212 -29.33 -11.44 -26.71
C ARG A 212 -30.36 -11.55 -27.85
N PRO A 213 -30.89 -10.48 -28.47
CA PRO A 213 -30.25 -9.96 -29.70
C PRO A 213 -30.45 -8.45 -29.99
N ALA A 214 -29.69 -7.95 -30.99
CA ALA A 214 -29.94 -6.82 -31.93
C ALA A 214 -30.17 -5.40 -31.35
N GLY A 215 -29.76 -4.26 -31.96
CA GLY A 215 -29.21 -3.88 -33.27
C GLY A 215 -29.16 -2.32 -33.34
N ALA A 216 -28.69 -1.75 -34.46
CA ALA A 216 -28.48 -0.31 -34.79
C ALA A 216 -27.13 0.27 -34.29
N THR A 217 -26.05 0.44 -35.07
CA THR A 217 -25.83 1.20 -36.32
C THR A 217 -26.38 2.63 -36.35
N ALA A 218 -25.50 3.62 -36.17
CA ALA A 218 -25.49 4.88 -36.93
C ALA A 218 -24.10 5.52 -36.89
N SER A 219 -23.51 5.65 -38.07
CA SER A 219 -22.34 6.48 -38.39
C SER A 219 -22.71 7.96 -38.48
N ALA A 220 -21.66 8.80 -38.60
CA ALA A 220 -21.66 10.17 -39.13
C ALA A 220 -22.03 11.25 -38.10
N GLU A 221 -21.47 12.46 -38.08
CA GLU A 221 -20.46 13.12 -38.90
C GLU A 221 -19.99 14.36 -38.11
N ILE A 222 -18.76 14.78 -38.34
CA ILE A 222 -18.23 16.10 -37.96
C ILE A 222 -18.80 17.11 -38.99
N PRO A 223 -19.19 18.33 -38.60
CA PRO A 223 -18.37 19.52 -38.94
C PRO A 223 -18.28 20.49 -37.75
N GLN A 224 -17.10 20.88 -37.27
CA GLN A 224 -16.17 21.87 -37.82
C GLN A 224 -16.72 23.31 -37.91
N ALA A 225 -15.88 24.22 -37.38
CA ALA A 225 -15.80 25.67 -37.57
C ALA A 225 -16.71 26.55 -36.68
N ALA A 226 -16.12 27.35 -35.79
CA ALA A 226 -15.61 28.69 -36.15
C ALA A 226 -15.40 29.57 -34.91
N SER A 227 -14.26 30.25 -34.92
CA SER A 227 -13.84 31.39 -34.12
C SER A 227 -14.93 32.36 -33.66
N ALA A 228 -14.83 32.84 -32.41
CA ALA A 228 -14.71 34.28 -32.10
C ALA A 228 -14.64 34.52 -30.57
N GLN A 229 -13.46 34.85 -30.07
CA GLN A 229 -13.29 35.95 -29.10
C GLN A 229 -13.19 37.25 -29.93
N PRO A 230 -13.54 38.46 -29.42
CA PRO A 230 -13.06 38.97 -28.13
C PRO A 230 -14.02 39.92 -27.38
N THR A 231 -13.58 40.35 -26.19
CA THR A 231 -13.52 41.76 -25.72
C THR A 231 -13.99 41.94 -24.27
N VAL A 232 -13.12 42.64 -23.55
CA VAL A 232 -13.13 43.06 -22.15
C VAL A 232 -14.21 44.11 -21.89
N ALA A 233 -14.90 44.05 -20.75
CA ALA A 233 -15.40 45.24 -20.05
C ALA A 233 -15.65 44.97 -18.56
N THR A 234 -14.93 45.73 -17.74
CA THR A 234 -15.08 45.91 -16.30
C THR A 234 -16.36 46.67 -15.97
N ALA A 235 -17.15 46.23 -14.99
CA ALA A 235 -18.00 47.10 -14.17
C ALA A 235 -18.37 46.41 -12.85
N SER A 236 -17.98 47.04 -11.74
CA SER A 236 -18.45 46.75 -10.39
C SER A 236 -19.86 47.32 -10.18
N THR A 237 -20.64 46.64 -9.33
CA THR A 237 -21.50 47.18 -8.26
C THR A 237 -22.88 46.53 -8.22
N GLU A 238 -23.19 46.08 -7.01
CA GLU A 238 -24.49 45.88 -6.37
C GLU A 238 -25.16 44.50 -6.35
N VAL A 239 -25.36 44.10 -5.09
CA VAL A 239 -26.05 42.95 -4.54
C VAL A 239 -27.56 43.20 -4.64
N PRO A 240 -28.38 42.18 -4.91
CA PRO A 240 -29.48 41.93 -3.97
C PRO A 240 -29.51 40.50 -3.45
N GLN A 241 -29.62 40.43 -2.12
CA GLN A 241 -29.79 39.24 -1.33
C GLN A 241 -31.09 38.52 -1.73
N THR A 242 -30.97 37.27 -2.18
CA THR A 242 -32.06 36.30 -2.10
C THR A 242 -31.61 35.17 -1.19
N THR A 243 -32.19 35.19 0.00
CA THR A 243 -32.17 34.14 1.01
C THR A 243 -32.60 32.82 0.37
N SER A 244 -31.64 31.93 0.13
CA SER A 244 -31.90 30.50 0.00
C SER A 244 -31.11 29.80 1.09
N ALA A 245 -31.84 29.23 2.05
CA ALA A 245 -31.34 28.68 3.29
C ALA A 245 -30.34 27.53 3.02
N ARG A 246 -29.06 27.86 3.11
CA ARG A 246 -27.96 26.91 3.26
C ARG A 246 -28.15 26.20 4.61
N PRO A 247 -28.23 24.86 4.68
CA PRO A 247 -28.05 24.17 5.95
C PRO A 247 -26.65 24.53 6.47
N ALA A 248 -26.61 25.08 7.69
CA ALA A 248 -25.40 25.61 8.32
C ALA A 248 -24.23 24.62 8.19
N ALA A 249 -23.25 24.97 7.35
CA ALA A 249 -21.95 24.33 7.38
C ALA A 249 -21.27 24.78 8.67
N THR A 250 -21.35 23.95 9.70
CA THR A 250 -20.57 24.10 10.92
C THR A 250 -19.08 24.12 10.51
N PRO A 251 -18.26 25.08 11.00
CA PRO A 251 -16.82 25.04 10.75
C PRO A 251 -16.28 23.79 11.43
N GLN A 252 -15.70 22.86 10.66
CA GLN A 252 -15.27 21.55 11.18
C GLN A 252 -13.74 21.50 11.29
N PRO A 253 -13.16 21.83 12.47
CA PRO A 253 -11.75 21.65 12.74
C PRO A 253 -11.44 20.21 13.21
N ALA A 254 -10.23 19.75 12.87
CA ALA A 254 -9.43 18.67 13.46
C ALA A 254 -10.16 17.39 13.95
N SER A 255 -9.98 16.30 13.19
CA SER A 255 -10.09 14.91 13.63
C SER A 255 -11.35 14.57 14.45
N GLU A 256 -12.50 14.51 13.76
CA GLU A 256 -13.73 13.98 14.35
C GLU A 256 -13.50 12.55 14.87
N ARG A 257 -13.85 12.31 16.12
CA ARG A 257 -13.93 10.93 16.62
C ARG A 257 -15.06 10.21 15.91
N MET A 258 -14.79 9.01 15.40
CA MET A 258 -15.83 8.17 14.80
C MET A 258 -16.95 7.89 15.81
N GLN A 259 -18.19 7.93 15.34
CA GLN A 259 -19.38 7.68 16.13
C GLN A 259 -19.75 6.18 16.06
N SER A 260 -20.16 5.61 17.19
CA SER A 260 -20.69 4.23 17.24
C SER A 260 -22.03 4.15 16.51
N GLY A 261 -22.27 3.06 15.78
CA GLY A 261 -23.47 2.87 14.96
C GLY A 261 -23.40 3.54 13.58
N TRP A 262 -22.29 4.21 13.23
CA TRP A 262 -22.11 4.82 11.91
C TRP A 262 -21.33 3.93 10.95
N CYS A 263 -21.71 4.00 9.70
CA CYS A 263 -21.03 3.43 8.54
C CYS A 263 -20.26 4.53 7.79
N TYR A 264 -19.04 4.20 7.38
CA TYR A 264 -18.09 5.09 6.74
C TYR A 264 -17.67 4.48 5.41
N VAL A 265 -17.77 5.23 4.32
CA VAL A 265 -17.28 4.82 2.99
C VAL A 265 -15.84 5.27 2.85
N VAL A 266 -14.92 4.32 3.00
CA VAL A 266 -13.49 4.54 3.15
C VAL A 266 -12.80 4.57 1.80
N PHE A 267 -12.06 5.66 1.56
CA PHE A 267 -11.16 5.78 0.42
C PHE A 267 -9.79 5.14 0.70
N GLY A 268 -9.25 5.35 1.90
CA GLY A 268 -7.94 4.82 2.26
C GLY A 268 -7.57 4.98 3.72
N VAL A 269 -6.49 4.30 4.13
CA VAL A 269 -5.93 4.36 5.48
C VAL A 269 -4.45 4.74 5.41
N PHE A 270 -4.06 5.75 6.18
CA PHE A 270 -2.75 6.37 6.18
C PHE A 270 -2.09 6.23 7.56
N SER A 271 -0.76 6.12 7.57
CA SER A 271 0.00 5.97 8.83
C SER A 271 0.17 7.28 9.60
N THR A 272 0.04 8.44 8.93
CA THR A 272 0.22 9.76 9.55
C THR A 272 -0.97 10.67 9.23
N GLU A 273 -1.25 11.63 10.12
CA GLU A 273 -2.38 12.55 9.99
C GLU A 273 -2.20 13.49 8.80
N GLU A 274 -0.96 13.94 8.55
CA GLU A 274 -0.62 14.86 7.47
C GLU A 274 -0.87 14.23 6.09
N ASN A 275 -0.59 12.93 5.96
CA ASN A 275 -0.86 12.20 4.73
C ASN A 275 -2.37 12.04 4.49
N ALA A 276 -3.14 11.77 5.54
CA ALA A 276 -4.60 11.71 5.47
C ALA A 276 -5.21 13.09 5.14
N ALA A 277 -4.68 14.17 5.72
CA ALA A 277 -5.11 15.53 5.45
C ALA A 277 -4.83 15.95 3.99
N ARG A 278 -3.63 15.65 3.47
CA ARG A 278 -3.30 15.89 2.05
C ARG A 278 -4.21 15.09 1.11
N CYS A 279 -4.52 13.84 1.46
CA CYS A 279 -5.47 13.03 0.70
C CYS A 279 -6.87 13.64 0.71
N ARG A 280 -7.37 14.12 1.86
CA ARG A 280 -8.64 14.83 1.95
C ARG A 280 -8.69 16.05 1.03
N GLU A 281 -7.65 16.89 1.06
CA GLU A 281 -7.59 18.08 0.21
C GLU A 281 -7.57 17.76 -1.28
N GLN A 282 -6.87 16.70 -1.67
CA GLN A 282 -6.86 16.22 -3.05
C GLN A 282 -8.26 15.76 -3.49
N LEU A 283 -8.96 15.00 -2.64
CA LEU A 283 -10.32 14.52 -2.92
C LEU A 283 -11.33 15.65 -3.01
N LEU A 284 -11.23 16.66 -2.13
CA LEU A 284 -12.08 17.85 -2.19
C LEU A 284 -11.80 18.71 -3.43
N ARG A 285 -10.59 18.65 -4.00
CA ARG A 285 -10.27 19.33 -5.26
C ARG A 285 -10.88 18.61 -6.46
N GLU A 286 -10.89 17.28 -6.44
CA GLU A 286 -11.45 16.44 -7.51
C GLU A 286 -12.99 16.41 -7.46
N ALA A 287 -13.57 16.34 -6.26
CA ALA A 287 -15.01 16.31 -6.03
C ALA A 287 -15.40 17.19 -4.81
N PRO A 288 -15.62 18.50 -5.02
CA PRO A 288 -15.93 19.44 -3.95
C PRO A 288 -17.25 19.19 -3.21
N SER A 289 -18.16 18.41 -3.80
CA SER A 289 -19.46 18.07 -3.23
C SER A 289 -19.40 16.96 -2.18
N LEU A 290 -18.26 16.31 -1.98
CA LEU A 290 -18.12 15.20 -1.05
C LEU A 290 -17.90 15.65 0.39
N ALA A 291 -18.51 14.93 1.32
CA ALA A 291 -18.33 15.10 2.76
C ALA A 291 -17.09 14.32 3.25
N VAL A 292 -15.91 14.74 2.77
CA VAL A 292 -14.65 14.02 3.05
C VAL A 292 -14.15 14.31 4.47
N GLY A 293 -14.12 13.29 5.33
CA GLY A 293 -13.67 13.35 6.71
C GLY A 293 -12.42 12.51 6.98
N VAL A 294 -11.58 12.96 7.92
CA VAL A 294 -10.43 12.19 8.43
C VAL A 294 -10.75 11.72 9.85
N TYR A 295 -10.61 10.42 10.09
CA TYR A 295 -11.00 9.77 11.32
C TYR A 295 -9.84 8.94 11.91
N PRO A 296 -9.64 8.93 13.23
CA PRO A 296 -8.65 8.06 13.86
C PRO A 296 -9.10 6.59 13.78
N PHE A 297 -8.22 5.72 13.30
CA PHE A 297 -8.44 4.29 13.10
C PHE A 297 -7.30 3.48 13.73
N GLY A 298 -7.43 3.17 15.02
CA GLY A 298 -6.37 2.55 15.80
C GLY A 298 -5.14 3.47 15.90
N ALA A 299 -3.98 2.99 15.43
CA ALA A 299 -2.74 3.78 15.33
C ALA A 299 -2.58 4.49 13.96
N LYS A 300 -3.64 4.51 13.13
CA LYS A 300 -3.64 5.05 11.77
C LYS A 300 -4.78 6.07 11.60
N TYR A 301 -4.85 6.69 10.44
CA TYR A 301 -5.88 7.65 10.06
C TYR A 301 -6.62 7.16 8.83
N MET A 302 -7.94 7.20 8.87
CA MET A 302 -8.84 6.75 7.81
C MET A 302 -9.49 7.95 7.14
N VAL A 303 -9.47 7.99 5.80
CA VAL A 303 -10.15 9.02 5.01
C VAL A 303 -11.45 8.44 4.48
N SER A 304 -12.57 9.04 4.86
CA SER A 304 -13.92 8.63 4.46
C SER A 304 -14.52 9.68 3.53
N LEU A 305 -15.09 9.26 2.41
CA LEU A 305 -15.77 10.15 1.45
C LEU A 305 -17.19 10.51 1.88
N PHE A 306 -17.80 9.62 2.66
CA PHE A 306 -19.17 9.72 3.12
C PHE A 306 -19.35 8.96 4.43
N ALA A 307 -20.23 9.43 5.31
CA ALA A 307 -20.56 8.78 6.57
C ALA A 307 -22.06 8.89 6.84
N ALA A 308 -22.71 7.78 7.21
CA ALA A 308 -24.12 7.74 7.57
C ALA A 308 -24.41 6.62 8.58
N GLN A 309 -25.48 6.75 9.36
CA GLN A 309 -25.92 5.68 10.26
C GLN A 309 -26.49 4.46 9.51
N ASP A 310 -27.11 4.70 8.36
CA ASP A 310 -27.71 3.65 7.54
C ASP A 310 -26.67 3.05 6.58
N ARG A 311 -26.39 1.75 6.76
CA ARG A 311 -25.47 0.98 5.92
C ARG A 311 -25.90 0.93 4.45
N GLY A 312 -27.20 0.83 4.16
CA GLY A 312 -27.73 0.79 2.80
C GLY A 312 -27.53 2.10 2.04
N VAL A 313 -27.43 3.23 2.75
CA VAL A 313 -27.04 4.51 2.14
C VAL A 313 -25.56 4.50 1.75
N CYS A 314 -24.69 4.02 2.64
CA CYS A 314 -23.26 3.87 2.34
C CYS A 314 -23.00 2.88 1.19
N GLU A 315 -23.75 1.78 1.11
CA GLU A 315 -23.62 0.78 0.03
C GLU A 315 -24.05 1.32 -1.33
N ARG A 316 -25.11 2.15 -1.37
CA ARG A 316 -25.52 2.84 -2.60
C ARG A 316 -24.46 3.84 -3.05
N PHE A 317 -23.97 4.68 -2.13
CA PHE A 317 -22.91 5.64 -2.43
C PHE A 317 -21.64 4.95 -2.94
N ALA A 318 -21.18 3.88 -2.27
CA ALA A 318 -20.01 3.13 -2.70
C ALA A 318 -20.20 2.48 -4.08
N ARG A 319 -21.42 2.09 -4.45
CA ARG A 319 -21.74 1.52 -5.78
C ARG A 319 -21.71 2.58 -6.87
N GLU A 320 -22.30 3.74 -6.61
CA GLU A 320 -22.36 4.86 -7.54
C GLU A 320 -20.95 5.40 -7.87
N HIS A 321 -20.10 5.49 -6.84
CA HIS A 321 -18.74 6.02 -6.99
C HIS A 321 -17.68 4.96 -7.29
N ARG A 322 -18.06 3.69 -7.50
CA ARG A 322 -17.11 2.59 -7.75
C ARG A 322 -16.35 2.72 -9.06
N SER A 323 -16.95 3.38 -10.05
CA SER A 323 -16.31 3.63 -11.35
C SER A 323 -15.14 4.60 -11.23
N ALA A 324 -15.27 5.63 -10.38
CA ALA A 324 -14.20 6.59 -10.09
C ALA A 324 -13.18 6.02 -9.10
N TRP A 325 -13.65 5.29 -8.07
CA TRP A 325 -12.80 4.74 -7.02
C TRP A 325 -13.14 3.25 -6.80
N PRO A 326 -12.42 2.33 -7.46
CA PRO A 326 -12.73 0.90 -7.41
C PRO A 326 -12.46 0.26 -6.04
N ASP A 327 -11.53 0.83 -5.28
CA ASP A 327 -11.04 0.30 -4.00
C ASP A 327 -11.83 0.77 -2.78
N LEU A 328 -13.02 1.36 -2.97
CA LEU A 328 -13.88 1.77 -1.86
C LEU A 328 -14.39 0.58 -1.06
N TRP A 329 -14.35 0.72 0.26
CA TRP A 329 -14.89 -0.26 1.20
C TRP A 329 -15.63 0.43 2.34
N ILE A 330 -16.50 -0.31 3.04
CA ILE A 330 -17.37 0.24 4.08
C ILE A 330 -16.88 -0.24 5.44
N TYR A 331 -16.67 0.71 6.34
CA TYR A 331 -16.37 0.44 7.74
C TYR A 331 -17.58 0.79 8.61
N ALA A 332 -18.09 -0.19 9.35
CA ALA A 332 -19.12 0.04 10.36
C ALA A 332 -18.47 0.06 11.75
N LYS A 333 -18.60 1.19 12.46
CA LYS A 333 -18.17 1.26 13.86
C LYS A 333 -19.28 0.70 14.74
N LYS A 334 -19.00 -0.41 15.42
CA LYS A 334 -19.88 -0.95 16.46
C LYS A 334 -19.77 -0.14 17.74
#